data_AF-A0A3R6DLK4-F1
#
_entry.id   AF-A0A3R6DLK4-F1
#
_cell.length_a   1.000
_cell.length_b   1.000
_cell.length_c   1.000
_cell.angle_alpha   90.00
_cell.angle_beta   90.00
_cell.angle_gamma   90.00
#
_symmetry.space_group_name_H-M   'P 1'
#
loop_
_entity.id
_entity.type
_entity.pdbx_description
1 polymer ?
#
loop_
_entity_poly.entity_id
_entity_poly.type
_entity_poly.pdbx_seq_one_letter_code
_entity_poly.pdbx_strand_id
1 'polypeptide(L)'
;MLIEKTLKEALADYIKGKPVTVLWTRDDGSMDVRLLSDILEQEENHFLVNVPGYHNPEFAQEVAEMVDQKRIDDCNREVEPAGTTEKDGSTPPPSQSQIRL
;
A
#
# COMPACT_ATOMS: atom_id res chain seq x y z
N MET A 1 -13.66 -33.19 -21.93
CA MET A 1 -14.65 -33.40 -20.85
C MET A 1 -14.33 -32.42 -19.73
N LEU A 2 -15.30 -31.62 -19.28
CA LEU A 2 -15.14 -30.72 -18.14
C LEU A 2 -15.61 -31.46 -16.88
N ILE A 3 -14.88 -31.25 -15.78
CA ILE A 3 -15.18 -31.88 -14.48
C ILE A 3 -15.33 -30.74 -13.48
N GLU A 4 -16.42 -30.75 -12.73
CA GLU A 4 -16.61 -29.79 -11.65
C GLU A 4 -15.58 -30.04 -10.54
N LYS A 5 -14.91 -28.97 -10.14
CA LYS A 5 -13.89 -28.98 -9.10
C LYS A 5 -14.11 -27.82 -8.16
N THR A 6 -13.61 -27.95 -6.93
CA THR A 6 -13.60 -26.83 -6.00
C THR A 6 -12.68 -25.72 -6.52
N LEU A 7 -12.91 -24.48 -6.10
CA LEU A 7 -12.07 -23.33 -6.46
C LEU A 7 -10.58 -23.60 -6.19
N LYS A 8 -10.27 -24.20 -5.04
CA LYS A 8 -8.89 -24.52 -4.65
C LYS A 8 -8.22 -25.50 -5.63
N GLU A 9 -8.93 -26.53 -6.05
CA GLU A 9 -8.40 -27.53 -6.98
C GLU A 9 -8.26 -26.97 -8.39
N ALA A 10 -9.25 -26.17 -8.82
CA ALA A 10 -9.19 -25.46 -10.08
C ALA A 10 -7.97 -24.53 -10.13
N LEU A 11 -7.74 -23.71 -9.09
CA LEU A 11 -6.56 -22.86 -8.97
C LEU A 11 -5.25 -23.67 -8.96
N ALA A 12 -5.22 -24.80 -8.26
CA ALA A 12 -4.04 -25.67 -8.25
C ALA A 12 -3.73 -26.28 -9.63
N ASP A 13 -4.75 -26.59 -10.42
CA ASP A 13 -4.58 -27.04 -11.81
C ASP A 13 -4.17 -25.89 -12.73
N TYR A 14 -4.70 -24.68 -12.53
CA TYR A 14 -4.33 -23.47 -13.25
C TYR A 14 -2.85 -23.12 -13.06
N ILE A 15 -2.35 -23.15 -11.82
CA ILE A 15 -0.93 -22.91 -11.50
C ILE A 15 -0.02 -23.96 -12.18
N LYS A 16 -0.53 -25.17 -12.42
CA LYS A 16 0.17 -26.22 -13.18
C LYS A 16 0.11 -26.03 -14.70
N GLY A 17 -0.47 -24.93 -15.19
CA GLY A 17 -0.62 -24.61 -16.60
C GLY A 17 -1.78 -25.31 -17.29
N LYS A 18 -2.71 -25.93 -16.54
CA LYS A 18 -3.90 -26.54 -17.15
C LYS A 18 -4.96 -25.46 -17.43
N PRO A 19 -5.66 -25.54 -18.57
CA PRO A 19 -6.77 -24.63 -18.84
C PRO A 19 -7.90 -24.88 -17.85
N VAL A 20 -8.37 -23.81 -17.21
CA VAL A 20 -9.49 -23.82 -16.28
C VAL A 20 -10.58 -22.92 -16.82
N THR A 21 -11.78 -23.46 -16.95
CA THR A 21 -12.98 -22.71 -17.36
C THR A 21 -13.80 -22.37 -16.12
N VAL A 22 -14.15 -21.10 -15.96
CA VAL A 22 -15.01 -20.61 -14.88
C VAL A 22 -16.40 -20.39 -15.45
N LEU A 23 -17.39 -20.86 -14.70
CA LEU A 23 -18.80 -20.66 -14.97
C LEU A 23 -19.42 -19.88 -13.80
N TRP A 24 -20.14 -18.81 -14.07
CA TRP A 24 -20.89 -18.08 -13.05
C TRP A 24 -22.20 -17.54 -13.59
N THR A 25 -23.15 -17.30 -12.69
CA THR A 25 -24.40 -16.62 -13.00
C THR A 25 -24.22 -15.13 -12.73
N ARG A 26 -24.50 -14.30 -13.73
CA ARG A 26 -24.51 -12.84 -13.59
C ARG A 26 -25.74 -12.38 -12.79
N ASP A 27 -25.74 -11.11 -12.39
CA ASP A 27 -26.84 -10.50 -11.62
C ASP A 27 -28.18 -10.48 -12.36
N ASP A 28 -28.17 -10.52 -13.69
CA ASP A 28 -29.34 -10.62 -14.55
C ASP A 28 -29.87 -12.07 -14.70
N GLY A 29 -29.26 -13.03 -14.00
CA GLY A 29 -29.58 -14.46 -14.09
C GLY A 29 -29.01 -15.15 -15.32
N SER A 30 -28.29 -14.44 -16.19
CA SER A 30 -27.60 -15.05 -17.33
C SER A 30 -26.37 -15.84 -16.87
N MET A 31 -25.94 -16.81 -17.69
CA MET A 31 -24.79 -17.65 -17.39
C MET A 31 -23.60 -17.23 -18.25
N ASP A 32 -22.46 -16.99 -17.60
CA ASP A 32 -21.20 -16.67 -18.25
C ASP A 32 -20.20 -17.80 -18.14
N VAL A 33 -19.44 -17.98 -19.21
CA VAL A 33 -18.34 -18.95 -19.34
C VAL A 33 -17.12 -18.20 -19.83
N ARG A 34 -16.01 -18.24 -19.09
CA ARG A 34 -14.70 -17.76 -19.57
C ARG A 34 -13.56 -18.62 -19.07
N LEU A 35 -12.40 -18.52 -19.71
CA LEU A 35 -11.18 -19.10 -19.14
C LEU A 35 -10.77 -18.29 -17.91
N LEU A 36 -10.22 -18.97 -16.92
CA LEU A 36 -9.65 -18.33 -15.76
C LEU A 36 -8.50 -17.39 -16.16
N SER A 37 -7.72 -17.74 -17.19
CA SER A 37 -6.69 -16.86 -17.76
C SER A 37 -7.27 -15.52 -18.21
N ASP A 38 -8.34 -15.53 -19.02
CA ASP A 38 -8.98 -14.32 -19.54
C ASP A 38 -9.57 -13.44 -18.44
N ILE A 39 -9.88 -14.02 -17.28
CA ILE A 39 -10.37 -13.28 -16.11
C ILE A 39 -9.17 -12.67 -15.39
N LEU A 40 -8.10 -13.43 -15.16
CA LEU A 40 -6.94 -12.96 -14.42
C LEU A 40 -6.08 -11.95 -15.19
N GLU A 41 -6.01 -12.07 -16.52
CA GLU A 41 -5.18 -11.23 -17.41
C GLU A 41 -5.86 -9.91 -17.81
N GLN A 42 -7.00 -9.56 -17.22
CA GLN A 42 -7.64 -8.28 -17.47
C GLN A 42 -6.78 -7.14 -16.95
N GLU A 43 -6.59 -6.11 -17.78
CA GLU A 43 -5.84 -4.88 -17.48
C GLU A 43 -6.22 -4.25 -16.13
N GLU A 44 -7.51 -4.32 -15.78
CA GLU A 44 -8.06 -3.71 -14.56
C GLU A 44 -7.65 -4.46 -13.26
N ASN A 45 -7.15 -5.69 -13.37
CA ASN A 45 -6.86 -6.51 -12.20
C ASN A 45 -5.47 -6.24 -11.63
N HIS A 46 -5.44 -5.70 -10.40
CA HIS A 46 -4.23 -5.55 -9.61
C HIS A 46 -4.17 -6.60 -8.49
N PHE A 47 -3.25 -7.57 -8.60
CA PHE A 47 -3.05 -8.60 -7.57
C PHE A 47 -1.97 -8.17 -6.57
N LEU A 48 -2.34 -8.11 -5.29
CA LEU A 48 -1.41 -7.84 -4.19
C LEU A 48 -0.98 -9.16 -3.54
N VAL A 49 0.33 -9.40 -3.47
CA VAL A 49 0.90 -10.54 -2.75
C VAL A 49 1.45 -10.04 -1.42
N ASN A 50 0.99 -10.62 -0.32
CA ASN A 50 1.56 -10.34 0.99
C ASN A 50 2.96 -10.99 1.05
N VAL A 51 3.99 -10.19 0.78
CA VAL A 51 5.37 -10.57 1.08
C VAL A 51 5.56 -10.37 2.58
N PRO A 52 5.87 -11.42 3.36
CA PRO A 52 6.22 -11.23 4.77
C PRO A 52 7.35 -10.21 4.81
N GLY A 53 7.11 -9.11 5.56
CA GLY A 53 7.89 -7.88 5.46
C GLY A 53 9.37 -8.19 5.34
N TYR A 54 9.97 -7.76 4.22
CA TYR A 54 11.40 -7.72 4.09
C TYR A 54 11.88 -6.76 5.18
N HIS A 55 12.17 -7.29 6.37
CA HIS A 55 12.93 -6.55 7.36
C HIS A 55 14.25 -6.27 6.67
N ASN A 56 14.41 -5.07 6.16
CA ASN A 56 15.69 -4.60 5.65
C ASN A 56 16.53 -4.27 6.89
N PRO A 57 17.43 -5.16 7.36
CA PRO A 57 18.22 -4.89 8.56
C PRO A 57 19.11 -3.65 8.37
N GLU A 58 19.47 -3.35 7.12
CA GLU A 58 20.27 -2.20 6.74
C GLU A 58 19.55 -0.87 7.04
N PHE A 59 18.25 -0.79 6.79
CA PHE A 59 17.44 0.38 7.14
C PHE A 59 17.32 0.56 8.66
N ALA A 60 17.18 -0.53 9.42
CA ALA A 60 17.13 -0.46 10.87
C ALA A 60 18.47 0.01 11.47
N GLN A 61 19.59 -0.37 10.85
CA GLN A 61 20.93 0.00 11.28
C GLN A 61 21.25 1.47 10.94
N GLU A 62 20.91 1.93 9.74
CA GLU A 62 21.10 3.33 9.33
C GLU A 62 20.28 4.31 10.20
N VAL A 63 19.04 3.93 10.55
CA VAL A 63 18.19 4.71 11.47
C VAL A 63 18.77 4.70 12.89
N ALA A 64 19.34 3.59 13.35
CA ALA A 64 19.99 3.51 14.66
C ALA A 64 21.26 4.36 14.73
N GLU A 65 22.12 4.32 13.70
CA GLU A 65 23.35 5.12 13.65
C GLU A 65 23.07 6.63 13.60
N MET A 66 22.06 7.07 12.83
CA MET A 66 21.68 8.48 12.79
C MET A 66 21.07 8.97 14.12
N VAL A 67 20.34 8.10 14.84
CA VAL A 67 19.80 8.41 16.17
C VAL A 67 20.92 8.49 17.21
N ASP A 68 21.96 7.65 17.11
CA ASP A 68 23.11 7.68 18.01
C ASP A 68 23.98 8.93 17.78
N GLN A 69 24.20 9.29 16.50
CA GLN A 69 24.94 10.51 16.14
C GLN A 69 24.24 11.78 16.65
N LYS A 70 22.89 11.80 16.66
CA LYS A 70 22.11 12.91 17.22
C LYS A 70 22.25 13.05 18.74
N ARG A 71 22.45 11.94 19.47
CA ARG A 71 22.65 11.96 20.94
C ARG A 71 24.00 12.56 21.33
N ILE A 72 25.03 12.36 20.51
CA ILE A 72 26.39 12.87 20.76
C ILE A 72 26.48 14.39 20.53
N ASP A 73 25.71 14.91 19.56
CA ASP A 73 25.65 16.34 19.26
C ASP A 73 24.90 17.13 20.36
N ASP A 74 23.81 16.57 20.90
CA ASP A 74 23.02 17.17 22.00
C ASP A 74 23.79 17.24 23.34
N CYS A 75 24.87 16.46 23.54
CA CYS A 75 25.66 16.44 24.77
C CYS A 75 26.88 17.38 24.80
N ASN A 76 27.26 18.02 23.68
CA ASN A 76 28.44 18.92 23.63
C ASN A 76 28.09 20.42 23.64
N ARG A 77 26.81 20.80 23.81
CA ARG A 77 26.42 22.22 23.90
C ARG A 77 26.30 22.67 25.35
N GLU A 78 27.46 22.89 25.99
CA GLU A 78 27.57 23.60 27.27
C GLU A 78 27.30 25.11 27.06
N VAL A 79 26.18 25.57 27.63
CA VAL A 79 25.76 26.92 28.12
C VAL A 79 26.27 28.21 27.46
N GLU A 80 25.32 29.10 27.08
CA GLU A 80 25.31 30.56 27.38
C GLU A 80 23.82 31.01 27.40
N PRO A 81 23.29 31.63 28.47
CA PRO A 81 21.90 32.11 28.53
C PRO A 81 21.83 33.59 28.11
N ALA A 82 21.11 33.92 27.04
CA ALA A 82 20.88 35.32 26.70
C ALA A 82 19.55 35.57 25.95
N GLY A 83 18.67 36.34 26.60
CA GLY A 83 17.98 37.45 25.96
C GLY A 83 16.65 37.17 25.24
N THR A 84 15.56 37.51 25.92
CA THR A 84 14.28 37.99 25.34
C THR A 84 14.46 38.93 24.15
N THR A 85 13.75 38.71 23.03
CA THR A 85 13.03 39.81 22.32
C THR A 85 11.94 39.25 21.39
N GLU A 86 10.72 39.75 21.58
CA GLU A 86 9.59 39.68 20.66
C GLU A 86 9.92 40.30 19.30
N LYS A 87 9.35 39.77 18.20
CA LYS A 87 8.84 40.65 17.14
C LYS A 87 7.78 40.01 16.24
N ASP A 88 6.59 40.60 16.38
CA ASP A 88 5.41 40.63 15.52
C ASP A 88 5.72 40.86 14.03
N GLY A 89 4.89 40.28 13.15
CA GLY A 89 4.96 40.48 11.70
C GLY A 89 3.80 39.81 10.94
N SER A 90 2.57 40.31 11.15
CA SER A 90 1.35 40.07 10.36
C SER A 90 1.55 39.94 8.84
N THR A 91 0.79 39.05 8.16
CA THR A 91 -0.12 39.33 6.99
C THR A 91 -0.93 38.05 6.58
N PRO A 92 -2.28 38.05 6.51
CA PRO A 92 -3.15 36.98 5.94
C PRO A 92 -3.45 37.25 4.43
N PRO A 93 -4.34 36.59 3.62
CA PRO A 93 -5.38 35.54 3.79
C PRO A 93 -5.34 34.49 2.60
N PRO A 94 -6.40 33.82 2.01
CA PRO A 94 -7.85 33.80 2.29
C PRO A 94 -8.66 32.47 2.19
N SER A 95 -9.83 32.53 2.84
CA SER A 95 -11.20 32.08 2.48
C SER A 95 -11.43 30.63 2.01
N GLN A 96 -11.89 29.73 2.89
CA GLN A 96 -13.29 29.44 3.24
C GLN A 96 -14.21 29.04 2.07
N SER A 97 -14.50 27.74 2.04
CA SER A 97 -15.72 27.14 1.50
C SER A 97 -16.96 27.79 2.10
N GLN A 98 -17.95 28.15 1.28
CA GLN A 98 -19.35 27.89 1.58
C GLN A 98 -20.23 28.11 0.35
N ILE A 99 -20.79 27.00 -0.11
CA ILE A 99 -21.92 26.90 -1.04
C ILE A 99 -23.12 27.59 -0.37
N ARG A 100 -23.81 28.45 -1.10
CA ARG A 100 -25.20 28.81 -0.78
C ARG A 100 -26.09 28.64 -2.01
N LEU A 101 -27.25 28.07 -1.69
CA LEU A 101 -28.42 27.71 -2.49
C LEU A 101 -28.92 28.83 -3.41
#